data_AF-A0AA39JD73-F1
#
_entry.id   AF-A0AA39JD73-F1
#
_cell.length_a   1.000
_cell.length_b   1.000
_cell.length_c   1.000
_cell.angle_alpha   90.00
_cell.angle_beta   90.00
_cell.angle_gamma   90.00
#
_symmetry.space_group_name_H-M   'P 1'
#
loop_
_entity.id
_entity.type
_entity.pdbx_description
1 polymer ?
#
loop_
_entity_poly.entity_id
_entity_poly.type
_entity_poly.pdbx_seq_one_letter_code
_entity_poly.pdbx_strand_id
1 'polypeptide(L)'
;MPEGPEVSAFEIIIRKARNEHWRRHNTPLEAAPVIFFSSLAQGTPKKDYTSLFSNSKDYSLSSEPQEPSTMMDRWDHERAQTAKYRSSSYLLRQTTPGPVSVATRGKQTLIAAGYHCLTIHWGLEAHLLDIPRRAFDELLQSPASLRSFKLPPHSMANPSSEVKNLTIMAAFISSERVFLLIDHSRLIRFYVTSIDRMWTQNDLRAGSEWWDRLWEPFEAGPDWIRERELSEKGLLRWRSDIQRNSDLHRKTILECMSAKDGGIKNNGDKDGGTDRVFAPFGRHLCNDALHVLGIFPGMPAIEICEDDEKFEAFHQGLFEYISQFNTPDNSCENFLAFQEGVDAKYSARYMQVFRKAVVNVPVSLYNRISSLGLLDPNHHIGGDYVPNDGILIKEGDHTFVKVPVYHRGKPLDVYTVIRAKPPSHWVSGRERNARDHRFDGYKSTVGPANFHNLKANMTNPHVALADSLGKPGRKPKLKNAPGKAGRPRKVPSVAQLIQKARLQENIEVESQSARERFAKMYGLEDEGYCLEDDVPVQTSPSNLDMALSNQRITRSTTKMVAGNDGLGPGLNSNPPEKKKRRLENKENIPPAEENARRSKRAKKL
;
A
#
# COMPACT_ATOMS: atom_id res chain seq x y z
N MET A 1 2.01 -0.47 2.05
CA MET A 1 0.96 -1.35 2.59
C MET A 1 -0.30 -0.54 2.64
N PRO A 2 -1.42 -1.02 2.09
CA PRO A 2 -2.73 -0.41 2.32
C PRO A 2 -2.96 -0.26 3.83
N GLU A 3 -3.35 0.92 4.28
CA GLU A 3 -3.66 1.18 5.69
C GLU A 3 -5.20 1.22 5.85
N GLY A 4 -5.68 1.66 7.02
CA GLY A 4 -7.13 1.67 7.31
C GLY A 4 -8.01 2.27 6.20
N PRO A 5 -7.66 3.44 5.62
CA PRO A 5 -8.47 4.08 4.58
C PRO A 5 -8.59 3.25 3.29
N GLU A 6 -7.49 2.71 2.77
CA GLU A 6 -7.53 1.90 1.55
C GLU A 6 -8.29 0.59 1.76
N VAL A 7 -8.11 -0.04 2.92
CA VAL A 7 -8.82 -1.26 3.30
C VAL A 7 -10.33 -1.04 3.41
N SER A 8 -10.73 0.10 4.00
CA SER A 8 -12.13 0.53 4.07
C SER A 8 -12.71 0.78 2.67
N ALA A 9 -11.92 1.36 1.77
CA ALA A 9 -12.32 1.56 0.38
C ALA A 9 -12.59 0.22 -0.35
N PHE A 10 -11.81 -0.82 -0.09
CA PHE A 10 -12.03 -2.16 -0.65
C PHE A 10 -13.38 -2.75 -0.19
N GLU A 11 -13.72 -2.62 1.09
CA GLU A 11 -15.03 -3.01 1.60
C GLU A 11 -16.17 -2.25 0.91
N ILE A 12 -16.03 -0.93 0.80
CA ILE A 12 -17.04 -0.07 0.17
C ILE A 12 -17.30 -0.51 -1.28
N ILE A 13 -16.26 -0.88 -2.03
CA ILE A 13 -16.41 -1.37 -3.41
C ILE A 13 -17.32 -2.61 -3.45
N ILE A 14 -17.04 -3.62 -2.61
CA ILE A 14 -17.83 -4.86 -2.57
C ILE A 14 -19.26 -4.57 -2.08
N ARG A 15 -19.44 -3.73 -1.06
CA ARG A 15 -20.78 -3.36 -0.55
C ARG A 15 -21.61 -2.61 -1.59
N LYS A 16 -21.00 -1.69 -2.34
CA LYS A 16 -21.67 -0.99 -3.45
C LYS A 16 -22.12 -1.99 -4.52
N ALA A 17 -21.26 -2.93 -4.92
CA ALA A 17 -21.60 -3.96 -5.89
C ALA A 17 -22.75 -4.86 -5.42
N ARG A 18 -22.73 -5.30 -4.15
CA ARG A 18 -23.85 -6.05 -3.54
C ARG A 18 -25.16 -5.28 -3.55
N ASN A 19 -25.13 -4.00 -3.16
CA ASN A 19 -26.33 -3.15 -3.14
C ASN A 19 -26.86 -2.86 -4.55
N GLU A 20 -25.98 -2.73 -5.54
CA GLU A 20 -26.35 -2.59 -6.95
C GLU A 20 -27.00 -3.86 -7.49
N HIS A 21 -26.42 -5.02 -7.21
CA HIS A 21 -26.98 -6.31 -7.58
C HIS A 21 -28.36 -6.53 -6.95
N TRP A 22 -28.48 -6.31 -5.64
CA TRP A 22 -29.76 -6.43 -4.92
C TRP A 22 -30.85 -5.54 -5.53
N ARG A 23 -30.53 -4.29 -5.87
CA ARG A 23 -31.49 -3.37 -6.51
C ARG A 23 -31.94 -3.84 -7.89
N ARG A 24 -31.11 -4.57 -8.63
CA ARG A 24 -31.44 -5.07 -9.98
C ARG A 24 -32.19 -6.39 -9.97
N HIS A 25 -31.78 -7.30 -9.08
CA HIS A 25 -32.20 -8.71 -9.14
C HIS A 25 -33.02 -9.15 -7.94
N ASN A 26 -33.07 -8.34 -6.87
CA ASN A 26 -33.71 -8.69 -5.59
C ASN A 26 -33.19 -10.00 -4.98
N THR A 27 -31.91 -10.30 -5.24
CA THR A 27 -31.19 -11.47 -4.72
C THR A 27 -29.82 -11.03 -4.18
N PRO A 28 -29.19 -11.82 -3.29
CA PRO A 28 -27.81 -11.58 -2.89
C PRO A 28 -26.87 -11.71 -4.09
N LEU A 29 -25.78 -10.92 -4.11
CA LEU A 29 -24.68 -11.16 -5.04
C LEU A 29 -23.93 -12.41 -4.60
N GLU A 30 -23.94 -13.45 -5.43
CA GLU A 30 -23.26 -14.71 -5.16
C GLU A 30 -21.95 -14.80 -5.97
N ALA A 31 -20.90 -15.37 -5.37
CA ALA A 31 -19.64 -15.60 -6.05
C ALA A 31 -18.97 -16.89 -5.55
N ALA A 32 -18.06 -17.43 -6.36
CA ALA A 32 -17.16 -18.50 -5.98
C ALA A 32 -15.73 -17.95 -5.81
N PRO A 33 -15.05 -18.22 -4.68
CA PRO A 33 -13.64 -17.88 -4.52
C PRO A 33 -12.75 -18.83 -5.34
N VAL A 34 -11.73 -18.27 -5.98
CA VAL A 34 -10.69 -19.00 -6.71
C VAL A 34 -9.33 -18.47 -6.27
N ILE A 35 -8.42 -19.37 -5.89
CA ILE A 35 -7.05 -19.02 -5.50
C ILE A 35 -6.08 -19.54 -6.57
N PHE A 36 -5.24 -18.64 -7.08
CA PHE A 36 -4.22 -18.97 -8.08
C PHE A 36 -2.92 -19.34 -7.36
N PHE A 37 -2.82 -20.60 -6.92
CA PHE A 37 -1.67 -21.12 -6.16
C PHE A 37 -0.33 -20.79 -6.82
N SER A 38 -0.26 -20.91 -8.13
CA SER A 38 0.92 -20.66 -8.95
C SER A 38 1.38 -19.19 -8.97
N SER A 39 0.51 -18.26 -8.60
CA SER A 39 0.85 -16.85 -8.38
C SER A 39 1.47 -16.59 -7.00
N LEU A 40 1.25 -17.48 -6.02
CA LEU A 40 1.74 -17.32 -4.64
C LEU A 40 3.27 -17.29 -4.57
N ALA A 41 3.81 -16.52 -3.62
CA ALA A 41 5.24 -16.47 -3.39
C ALA A 41 5.76 -17.81 -2.84
N GLN A 42 6.97 -18.18 -3.28
CA GLN A 42 7.63 -19.40 -2.81
C GLN A 42 8.60 -19.12 -1.65
N GLY A 43 8.94 -17.85 -1.42
CA GLY A 43 10.06 -17.46 -0.57
C GLY A 43 11.40 -17.52 -1.31
N THR A 44 12.47 -17.30 -0.55
CA THR A 44 13.85 -17.42 -1.03
C THR A 44 14.58 -18.42 -0.15
N PRO A 45 15.74 -18.96 -0.57
CA PRO A 45 16.53 -19.84 0.29
C PRO A 45 16.91 -19.21 1.64
N LYS A 46 16.98 -17.87 1.72
CA LYS A 46 17.34 -17.12 2.93
C LYS A 46 16.14 -16.78 3.82
N LYS A 47 14.93 -16.80 3.26
CA LYS A 47 13.71 -16.39 3.96
C LYS A 47 12.54 -17.16 3.37
N ASP A 48 12.05 -18.14 4.11
CA ASP A 48 10.79 -18.76 3.78
C ASP A 48 9.67 -17.73 3.89
N TYR A 49 8.72 -17.82 2.98
CA TYR A 49 7.62 -16.88 2.88
C TYR A 49 6.37 -17.59 2.36
N THR A 50 5.37 -17.73 3.21
CA THR A 50 4.12 -18.44 2.88
C THR A 50 3.00 -17.42 2.70
N SER A 51 2.40 -17.42 1.51
CA SER A 51 1.29 -16.52 1.16
C SER A 51 -0.09 -17.08 1.52
N LEU A 52 -0.22 -18.37 1.80
CA LEU A 52 -1.51 -19.01 2.02
C LEU A 52 -1.45 -20.00 3.17
N PHE A 53 -2.33 -19.80 4.14
CA PHE A 53 -2.65 -20.74 5.21
C PHE A 53 -4.14 -21.08 5.11
N SER A 54 -4.52 -22.23 5.65
CA SER A 54 -5.93 -22.63 5.69
C SER A 54 -6.28 -23.35 7.00
N ASN A 55 -7.54 -23.19 7.40
CA ASN A 55 -8.18 -23.93 8.47
C ASN A 55 -9.49 -24.53 7.93
N SER A 56 -9.57 -25.85 7.94
CA SER A 56 -10.72 -26.62 7.48
C SER A 56 -11.24 -27.57 8.55
N LYS A 57 -10.99 -27.29 9.85
CA LYS A 57 -11.41 -28.17 10.95
C LYS A 57 -12.92 -28.40 10.97
N ASP A 58 -13.68 -27.38 10.62
CA ASP A 58 -15.15 -27.39 10.61
C ASP A 58 -15.72 -27.55 9.18
N TYR A 59 -14.90 -28.07 8.25
CA TYR A 59 -15.28 -28.28 6.85
C TYR A 59 -14.99 -29.72 6.41
N SER A 60 -16.03 -30.38 5.94
CA SER A 60 -16.02 -31.68 5.30
C SER A 60 -16.13 -31.53 3.77
N LEU A 61 -15.34 -32.29 3.03
CA LEU A 61 -15.43 -32.30 1.56
C LEU A 61 -16.79 -32.77 1.01
N SER A 62 -17.59 -33.45 1.83
CA SER A 62 -18.92 -33.96 1.46
C SER A 62 -20.03 -32.91 1.59
N SER A 63 -19.80 -31.80 2.30
CA SER A 63 -20.78 -30.73 2.48
C SER A 63 -20.88 -29.81 1.26
N GLU A 64 -19.88 -29.86 0.37
CA GLU A 64 -19.83 -29.08 -0.86
C GLU A 64 -20.08 -29.96 -2.10
N PRO A 65 -21.15 -29.67 -2.87
CA PRO A 65 -21.43 -30.34 -4.14
C PRO A 65 -20.23 -30.27 -5.08
N GLN A 66 -19.89 -31.40 -5.71
CA GLN A 66 -18.85 -31.42 -6.73
C GLN A 66 -19.41 -30.85 -8.04
N GLU A 67 -19.04 -29.61 -8.37
CA GLU A 67 -19.34 -29.04 -9.68
C GLU A 67 -18.59 -29.80 -10.78
N PRO A 68 -19.20 -30.01 -11.98
CA PRO A 68 -18.53 -30.60 -13.12
C PRO A 68 -17.25 -29.84 -13.47
N SER A 69 -16.16 -30.58 -13.66
CA SER A 69 -14.79 -30.06 -13.73
C SER A 69 -14.64 -28.92 -14.73
N THR A 70 -14.43 -27.69 -14.25
CA THR A 70 -13.75 -26.66 -15.05
C THR A 70 -12.25 -26.93 -15.00
N MET A 71 -11.54 -26.69 -16.12
CA MET A 71 -10.10 -26.92 -16.24
C MET A 71 -9.33 -26.27 -15.09
N MET A 72 -8.89 -27.07 -14.12
CA MET A 72 -7.85 -26.66 -13.19
C MET A 72 -6.56 -26.53 -13.98
N ASP A 73 -5.92 -25.38 -13.89
CA ASP A 73 -4.63 -25.22 -14.50
C ASP A 73 -3.62 -26.18 -13.83
N ARG A 74 -2.90 -26.95 -14.65
CA ARG A 74 -1.93 -27.96 -14.23
C ARG A 74 -0.93 -27.45 -13.20
N TRP A 75 -0.49 -26.20 -13.30
CA TRP A 75 0.54 -25.66 -12.42
C TRP A 75 -0.02 -25.19 -11.08
N ASP A 76 -1.29 -24.77 -11.02
CA ASP A 76 -1.97 -24.55 -9.74
C ASP A 76 -2.07 -25.88 -8.99
N HIS A 77 -2.43 -26.95 -9.71
CA HIS A 77 -2.41 -28.30 -9.18
C HIS A 77 -1.00 -28.70 -8.68
N GLU A 78 0.03 -28.62 -9.53
CA GLU A 78 1.42 -28.93 -9.14
C GLU A 78 1.87 -28.10 -7.92
N ARG A 79 1.53 -26.81 -7.87
CA ARG A 79 1.89 -25.93 -6.75
C ARG A 79 1.17 -26.32 -5.47
N ALA A 80 -0.12 -26.62 -5.52
CA ALA A 80 -0.89 -27.03 -4.36
C ALA A 80 -0.40 -28.36 -3.78
N GLN A 81 0.15 -29.26 -4.62
CA GLN A 81 0.70 -30.54 -4.17
C GLN A 81 2.06 -30.45 -3.46
N THR A 82 2.72 -29.28 -3.51
CA THR A 82 3.96 -29.05 -2.76
C THR A 82 3.72 -29.16 -1.25
N ALA A 83 4.74 -29.58 -0.50
CA ALA A 83 4.63 -29.73 0.96
C ALA A 83 4.10 -28.47 1.67
N LYS A 84 4.39 -27.29 1.10
CA LYS A 84 3.98 -25.98 1.60
C LYS A 84 2.47 -25.71 1.52
N TYR A 85 1.79 -26.27 0.52
CA TYR A 85 0.40 -25.93 0.22
C TYR A 85 -0.54 -27.14 0.22
N ARG A 86 -0.02 -28.34 0.53
CA ARG A 86 -0.79 -29.59 0.48
C ARG A 86 -2.04 -29.58 1.36
N SER A 87 -1.96 -29.00 2.56
CA SER A 87 -3.10 -28.84 3.46
C SER A 87 -4.20 -27.94 2.89
N SER A 88 -3.86 -27.04 1.98
CA SER A 88 -4.79 -26.12 1.31
C SER A 88 -5.24 -26.62 -0.06
N SER A 89 -4.81 -27.80 -0.50
CA SER A 89 -5.08 -28.32 -1.86
C SER A 89 -6.57 -28.53 -2.16
N TYR A 90 -7.41 -28.70 -1.14
CA TYR A 90 -8.86 -28.77 -1.29
C TYR A 90 -9.45 -27.49 -1.90
N LEU A 91 -8.81 -26.34 -1.70
CA LEU A 91 -9.21 -25.04 -2.26
C LEU A 91 -9.00 -24.93 -3.77
N LEU A 92 -8.41 -25.94 -4.40
CA LEU A 92 -8.42 -26.04 -5.86
C LEU A 92 -9.80 -26.39 -6.39
N ARG A 93 -10.63 -27.10 -5.61
CA ARG A 93 -11.97 -27.51 -6.04
C ARG A 93 -12.77 -26.28 -6.44
N GLN A 94 -13.56 -26.44 -7.50
CA GLN A 94 -14.56 -25.44 -7.81
C GLN A 94 -15.64 -25.50 -6.74
N THR A 95 -15.99 -24.32 -6.24
CA THR A 95 -16.86 -24.17 -5.09
C THR A 95 -18.22 -23.68 -5.54
N THR A 96 -19.27 -24.10 -4.82
CA THR A 96 -20.61 -23.61 -5.10
C THR A 96 -20.65 -22.10 -4.79
N PRO A 97 -21.09 -21.25 -5.74
CA PRO A 97 -21.24 -19.83 -5.46
C PRO A 97 -22.14 -19.60 -4.25
N GLY A 98 -21.77 -18.65 -3.40
CA GLY A 98 -22.61 -18.25 -2.28
C GLY A 98 -22.54 -16.75 -2.01
N PRO A 99 -23.36 -16.23 -1.09
CA PRO A 99 -23.47 -14.80 -0.85
C PRO A 99 -22.12 -14.15 -0.51
N VAL A 100 -21.75 -13.11 -1.26
CA VAL A 100 -20.54 -12.35 -0.99
C VAL A 100 -20.73 -11.52 0.28
N SER A 101 -19.86 -11.73 1.26
CA SER A 101 -19.81 -10.98 2.51
C SER A 101 -18.42 -10.38 2.70
N VAL A 102 -18.37 -9.22 3.36
CA VAL A 102 -17.11 -8.49 3.54
C VAL A 102 -17.09 -7.77 4.88
N ALA A 103 -15.90 -7.70 5.49
CA ALA A 103 -15.63 -6.88 6.66
C ALA A 103 -14.16 -6.45 6.68
N THR A 104 -13.85 -5.46 7.49
CA THR A 104 -12.50 -4.94 7.73
C THR A 104 -12.25 -4.83 9.22
N ARG A 105 -10.98 -4.98 9.59
CA ARG A 105 -10.47 -4.73 10.95
C ARG A 105 -8.99 -4.37 10.84
N GLY A 106 -8.61 -3.19 11.33
CA GLY A 106 -7.26 -2.65 11.18
C GLY A 106 -6.84 -2.49 9.71
N LYS A 107 -5.79 -3.21 9.29
CA LYS A 107 -5.26 -3.21 7.90
C LYS A 107 -5.61 -4.48 7.12
N GLN A 108 -6.63 -5.19 7.57
CA GLN A 108 -7.02 -6.49 7.02
C GLN A 108 -8.45 -6.45 6.51
N THR A 109 -8.73 -7.34 5.55
CA THR A 109 -10.06 -7.50 4.97
C THR A 109 -10.47 -8.97 5.06
N LEU A 110 -11.70 -9.23 5.47
CA LEU A 110 -12.38 -10.50 5.27
C LEU A 110 -13.22 -10.41 4.00
N ILE A 111 -13.08 -11.37 3.10
CA ILE A 111 -14.02 -11.58 2.01
C ILE A 111 -14.45 -13.04 2.04
N ALA A 112 -15.74 -13.27 2.22
CA ALA A 112 -16.33 -14.59 2.25
C ALA A 112 -17.30 -14.78 1.10
N ALA A 113 -17.30 -15.98 0.51
CA ALA A 113 -18.26 -16.39 -0.50
C ALA A 113 -18.33 -17.93 -0.52
N GLY A 114 -19.56 -18.48 -0.55
CA GLY A 114 -19.78 -19.90 -0.39
C GLY A 114 -19.26 -20.40 0.96
N TYR A 115 -18.53 -21.52 0.97
CA TYR A 115 -18.02 -22.19 2.17
C TYR A 115 -16.71 -21.60 2.70
N HIS A 116 -16.10 -20.64 1.99
CA HIS A 116 -14.76 -20.13 2.31
C HIS A 116 -14.76 -18.65 2.65
N CYS A 117 -13.99 -18.29 3.68
CA CYS A 117 -13.72 -16.92 4.09
C CYS A 117 -12.21 -16.68 4.04
N LEU A 118 -11.79 -15.68 3.27
CA LEU A 118 -10.39 -15.26 3.16
C LEU A 118 -10.16 -14.08 4.10
N THR A 119 -9.33 -14.26 5.13
CA THR A 119 -8.67 -13.16 5.84
C THR A 119 -7.46 -12.73 5.03
N ILE A 120 -7.40 -11.44 4.68
CA ILE A 120 -6.43 -10.90 3.73
C ILE A 120 -5.55 -9.87 4.43
N HIS A 121 -4.25 -10.13 4.41
CA HIS A 121 -3.22 -9.15 4.74
C HIS A 121 -2.56 -8.65 3.45
N TRP A 122 -2.83 -7.41 3.08
CA TRP A 122 -2.53 -6.84 1.74
C TRP A 122 -1.05 -6.62 1.41
N GLY A 123 -0.13 -6.79 2.36
CA GLY A 123 1.30 -6.62 2.05
C GLY A 123 1.61 -5.18 1.63
N LEU A 124 2.55 -4.96 0.72
CA LEU A 124 2.95 -3.58 0.36
C LEU A 124 2.09 -2.95 -0.72
N GLU A 125 1.78 -3.68 -1.79
CA GLU A 125 1.20 -3.15 -3.04
C GLU A 125 -0.04 -3.91 -3.52
N ALA A 126 -0.54 -4.87 -2.73
CA ALA A 126 -1.72 -5.60 -3.13
C ALA A 126 -2.97 -4.73 -3.03
N HIS A 127 -3.92 -4.98 -3.92
CA HIS A 127 -5.17 -4.22 -3.98
C HIS A 127 -6.30 -5.00 -4.62
N LEU A 128 -7.51 -4.49 -4.41
CA LEU A 128 -8.75 -5.02 -4.98
C LEU A 128 -9.12 -4.29 -6.26
N LEU A 129 -9.44 -5.03 -7.33
CA LEU A 129 -10.11 -4.50 -8.51
C LEU A 129 -11.48 -5.14 -8.67
N ASP A 130 -12.48 -4.34 -9.01
CA ASP A 130 -13.83 -4.79 -9.37
C ASP A 130 -14.01 -4.66 -10.88
N ILE A 131 -14.21 -5.78 -11.57
CA ILE A 131 -14.23 -5.84 -13.04
C ILE A 131 -15.45 -6.60 -13.55
N PRO A 132 -15.97 -6.28 -14.76
CA PRO A 132 -17.03 -7.06 -15.38
C PRO A 132 -16.59 -8.50 -15.67
N ARG A 133 -17.49 -9.48 -15.52
CA ARG A 133 -17.19 -10.90 -15.76
C ARG A 133 -16.56 -11.17 -17.12
N ARG A 134 -17.11 -10.57 -18.19
CA ARG A 134 -16.56 -10.68 -19.55
C ARG A 134 -15.08 -10.28 -19.67
N ALA A 135 -14.66 -9.26 -18.91
CA ALA A 135 -13.28 -8.76 -18.97
C ALA A 135 -12.33 -9.72 -18.23
N PHE A 136 -12.82 -10.38 -17.18
CA PHE A 136 -12.09 -11.44 -16.51
C PHE A 136 -11.90 -12.66 -17.42
N ASP A 137 -12.96 -13.09 -18.11
CA ASP A 137 -12.88 -14.24 -19.02
C ASP A 137 -11.88 -13.98 -20.16
N GLU A 138 -11.80 -12.75 -20.67
CA GLU A 138 -10.79 -12.35 -21.65
C GLU A 138 -9.35 -12.38 -21.08
N LEU A 139 -9.16 -11.94 -19.84
CA LEU A 139 -7.86 -12.03 -19.16
C LEU A 139 -7.38 -13.48 -19.06
N LEU A 140 -8.29 -14.43 -18.80
CA LEU A 140 -7.97 -15.86 -18.70
C LEU A 140 -7.56 -16.49 -20.04
N GLN A 141 -7.98 -15.93 -21.19
CA GLN A 141 -7.64 -16.46 -22.52
C GLN A 141 -6.18 -16.20 -22.92
N SER A 142 -5.49 -15.26 -22.26
CA SER A 142 -4.13 -14.83 -22.62
C SER A 142 -3.12 -14.95 -21.46
N PRO A 143 -2.86 -16.15 -20.92
CA PRO A 143 -1.86 -16.33 -19.87
C PRO A 143 -0.46 -16.00 -20.39
N ALA A 144 0.31 -15.20 -19.64
CA ALA A 144 1.73 -14.95 -19.89
C ALA A 144 2.65 -15.92 -19.11
N SER A 145 3.96 -15.85 -19.38
CA SER A 145 4.97 -16.58 -18.60
C SER A 145 4.97 -16.13 -17.14
N LEU A 146 5.20 -17.07 -16.21
CA LEU A 146 5.08 -16.85 -14.75
C LEU A 146 3.70 -16.32 -14.30
N ARG A 147 2.68 -16.53 -15.15
CA ARG A 147 1.25 -16.38 -14.88
C ARG A 147 0.86 -15.01 -14.38
N SER A 148 1.45 -14.03 -15.06
CA SER A 148 0.75 -12.77 -15.18
C SER A 148 -0.27 -12.85 -16.32
N PHE A 149 -1.40 -12.20 -16.17
CA PHE A 149 -2.45 -12.12 -17.18
C PHE A 149 -2.17 -10.93 -18.07
N LYS A 150 -2.08 -11.14 -19.39
CA LYS A 150 -1.83 -10.05 -20.32
C LYS A 150 -3.02 -9.11 -20.32
N LEU A 151 -2.77 -7.81 -20.16
CA LEU A 151 -3.83 -6.82 -20.26
C LEU A 151 -4.32 -6.69 -21.71
N PRO A 152 -5.64 -6.79 -21.96
CA PRO A 152 -6.18 -6.49 -23.27
C PRO A 152 -5.81 -5.06 -23.71
N PRO A 153 -5.40 -4.84 -24.97
CA PRO A 153 -4.98 -3.50 -25.42
C PRO A 153 -6.03 -2.41 -25.18
N HIS A 154 -7.32 -2.75 -25.29
CA HIS A 154 -8.42 -1.81 -25.08
C HIS A 154 -8.63 -1.43 -23.60
N SER A 155 -8.08 -2.21 -22.66
CA SER A 155 -8.10 -1.93 -21.23
C SER A 155 -6.95 -0.99 -20.80
N MET A 156 -5.96 -0.76 -21.67
CA MET A 156 -4.83 0.13 -21.39
C MET A 156 -5.18 1.59 -21.71
N ALA A 157 -4.70 2.52 -20.87
CA ALA A 157 -4.83 3.95 -21.14
C ALA A 157 -3.91 4.43 -22.28
N ASN A 158 -2.73 3.82 -22.38
CA ASN A 158 -1.81 4.00 -23.49
C ASN A 158 -1.33 2.61 -23.95
N PRO A 159 -1.78 2.10 -25.11
CA PRO A 159 -1.27 0.86 -25.66
C PRO A 159 0.17 1.11 -26.14
N SER A 160 1.13 1.05 -25.22
CA SER A 160 2.54 0.96 -25.59
C SER A 160 2.83 -0.39 -26.24
N SER A 161 3.99 -0.52 -26.89
CA SER A 161 4.49 -1.80 -27.40
C SER A 161 4.79 -2.81 -26.30
N GLU A 162 4.88 -2.38 -25.04
CA GLU A 162 5.18 -3.24 -23.90
C GLU A 162 3.92 -3.98 -23.42
N VAL A 163 4.01 -5.32 -23.42
CA VAL A 163 2.96 -6.19 -22.88
C VAL A 163 2.88 -5.99 -21.37
N LYS A 164 1.76 -5.45 -20.90
CA LYS A 164 1.48 -5.30 -19.47
C LYS A 164 0.77 -6.53 -18.92
N ASN A 165 1.07 -6.81 -17.67
CA ASN A 165 0.87 -8.10 -17.03
C ASN A 165 0.29 -7.87 -15.63
N LEU A 166 -0.81 -8.55 -15.28
CA LEU A 166 -1.38 -8.53 -13.93
C LEU A 166 -1.06 -9.83 -13.19
N THR A 167 -0.61 -9.76 -11.93
CA THR A 167 -0.47 -10.96 -11.09
C THR A 167 -1.72 -11.10 -10.20
N ILE A 168 -2.68 -11.92 -10.65
CA ILE A 168 -3.91 -12.21 -9.89
C ILE A 168 -3.59 -13.33 -8.90
N MET A 169 -3.83 -13.07 -7.62
CA MET A 169 -3.52 -13.96 -6.50
C MET A 169 -4.75 -14.77 -6.11
N ALA A 170 -5.91 -14.14 -6.12
CA ALA A 170 -7.22 -14.77 -5.94
C ALA A 170 -8.32 -13.92 -6.63
N ALA A 171 -9.47 -14.52 -6.86
CA ALA A 171 -10.64 -13.87 -7.44
C ALA A 171 -11.92 -14.36 -6.76
N PHE A 172 -12.92 -13.48 -6.65
CA PHE A 172 -14.29 -13.84 -6.28
C PHE A 172 -15.16 -13.64 -7.52
N ILE A 173 -15.57 -14.75 -8.12
CA ILE A 173 -16.18 -14.78 -9.45
C ILE A 173 -17.70 -14.88 -9.31
N SER A 174 -18.43 -13.84 -9.70
CA SER A 174 -19.90 -13.87 -9.83
C SER A 174 -20.33 -14.06 -11.28
N SER A 175 -21.65 -14.07 -11.51
CA SER A 175 -22.25 -14.12 -12.83
C SER A 175 -22.01 -12.85 -13.65
N GLU A 176 -21.92 -11.69 -13.01
CA GLU A 176 -21.80 -10.38 -13.68
C GLU A 176 -20.48 -9.65 -13.42
N ARG A 177 -19.80 -9.94 -12.30
CA ARG A 177 -18.63 -9.21 -11.82
C ARG A 177 -17.59 -10.14 -11.25
N VAL A 178 -16.36 -9.66 -11.16
CA VAL A 178 -15.25 -10.39 -10.51
C VAL A 178 -14.46 -9.41 -9.66
N PHE A 179 -14.27 -9.76 -8.39
CA PHE A 179 -13.36 -9.04 -7.50
C PHE A 179 -12.00 -9.70 -7.55
N LEU A 180 -11.02 -9.03 -8.15
CA LEU A 180 -9.65 -9.52 -8.27
C LEU A 180 -8.79 -9.02 -7.12
N LEU A 181 -8.06 -9.94 -6.50
CA LEU A 181 -6.98 -9.66 -5.57
C LEU A 181 -5.66 -9.73 -6.31
N ILE A 182 -5.02 -8.58 -6.52
CA ILE A 182 -3.84 -8.44 -7.36
C ILE A 182 -2.67 -7.97 -6.53
N ASP A 183 -1.49 -8.56 -6.75
CA ASP A 183 -0.26 -8.14 -6.08
C ASP A 183 0.97 -8.35 -6.97
N HIS A 184 1.59 -7.24 -7.38
CA HIS A 184 2.83 -7.27 -8.15
C HIS A 184 4.00 -7.83 -7.33
N SER A 185 4.05 -7.48 -6.04
CA SER A 185 5.15 -7.83 -5.12
C SER A 185 5.03 -9.25 -4.54
N ARG A 186 3.85 -9.87 -4.67
CA ARG A 186 3.50 -11.19 -4.09
C ARG A 186 3.73 -11.26 -2.57
N LEU A 187 3.52 -10.15 -1.87
CA LEU A 187 3.58 -9.99 -0.42
C LEU A 187 2.20 -10.03 0.27
N ILE A 188 1.12 -10.24 -0.49
CA ILE A 188 -0.19 -10.56 0.06
C ILE A 188 -0.14 -11.91 0.78
N ARG A 189 -0.86 -11.98 1.89
CA ARG A 189 -1.05 -13.21 2.66
C ARG A 189 -2.53 -13.47 2.86
N PHE A 190 -2.89 -14.73 2.78
CA PHE A 190 -4.24 -15.25 2.96
C PHE A 190 -4.25 -16.23 4.13
N TYR A 191 -5.31 -16.16 4.91
CA TYR A 191 -5.73 -17.23 5.80
C TYR A 191 -7.16 -17.61 5.43
N VAL A 192 -7.37 -18.85 5.01
CA VAL A 192 -8.68 -19.33 4.53
C VAL A 192 -9.34 -20.16 5.60
N THR A 193 -10.48 -19.70 6.09
CA THR A 193 -11.32 -20.45 7.02
C THR A 193 -12.51 -21.03 6.26
N SER A 194 -12.64 -22.34 6.30
CA SER A 194 -13.71 -23.08 5.64
C SER A 194 -14.61 -23.73 6.68
N ILE A 195 -15.93 -23.67 6.48
CA ILE A 195 -16.94 -24.28 7.37
C ILE A 195 -17.98 -25.07 6.56
N ASP A 196 -18.72 -25.99 7.18
CA ASP A 196 -19.70 -26.89 6.54
C ASP A 196 -21.02 -26.24 6.09
N ARG A 197 -21.09 -24.90 6.13
CA ARG A 197 -22.20 -24.10 5.60
C ARG A 197 -21.66 -22.88 4.86
N MET A 198 -22.52 -22.20 4.12
CA MET A 198 -22.12 -20.95 3.51
C MET A 198 -21.94 -19.85 4.58
N TRP A 199 -20.93 -19.02 4.37
CA TRP A 199 -20.73 -17.80 5.14
C TRP A 199 -21.82 -16.79 4.88
N THR A 200 -22.20 -16.06 5.92
CA THR A 200 -23.17 -14.98 5.85
C THR A 200 -22.56 -13.67 6.38
N GLN A 201 -23.19 -12.54 6.06
CA GLN A 201 -22.72 -11.26 6.59
C GLN A 201 -22.82 -11.20 8.12
N ASN A 202 -23.73 -11.96 8.74
CA ASN A 202 -23.90 -12.00 10.20
C ASN A 202 -22.69 -12.65 10.89
N ASP A 203 -22.08 -13.64 10.24
CA ASP A 203 -20.85 -14.27 10.75
C ASP A 203 -19.67 -13.29 10.79
N LEU A 204 -19.67 -12.29 9.91
CA LEU A 204 -18.63 -11.26 9.78
C LEU A 204 -18.97 -9.98 10.55
N ARG A 205 -19.94 -9.98 11.48
CA ARG A 205 -20.25 -8.82 12.34
C ARG A 205 -19.44 -8.88 13.63
N ALA A 206 -19.05 -7.70 14.13
CA ALA A 206 -18.48 -7.58 15.47
C ALA A 206 -19.41 -8.21 16.52
N GLY A 207 -18.84 -9.01 17.42
CA GLY A 207 -19.57 -9.77 18.44
C GLY A 207 -20.19 -11.10 17.96
N SER A 208 -20.03 -11.48 16.68
CA SER A 208 -20.38 -12.84 16.24
C SER A 208 -19.42 -13.89 16.84
N GLU A 209 -19.83 -15.16 16.85
CA GLU A 209 -18.97 -16.27 17.27
C GLU A 209 -17.64 -16.33 16.48
N TRP A 210 -17.70 -15.98 15.19
CA TRP A 210 -16.57 -16.09 14.28
C TRP A 210 -15.67 -14.87 14.25
N TRP A 211 -16.14 -13.72 14.75
CA TRP A 211 -15.48 -12.44 14.58
C TRP A 211 -14.01 -12.49 15.01
N ASP A 212 -13.72 -12.76 16.28
CA ASP A 212 -12.33 -12.75 16.77
C ASP A 212 -11.47 -13.86 16.15
N ARG A 213 -12.05 -15.05 15.95
CA ARG A 213 -11.36 -16.20 15.33
C ARG A 213 -10.87 -15.90 13.91
N LEU A 214 -11.64 -15.14 13.14
CA LEU A 214 -11.29 -14.81 11.75
C LEU A 214 -10.11 -13.83 11.63
N TRP A 215 -9.83 -13.06 12.68
CA TRP A 215 -8.78 -12.03 12.71
C TRP A 215 -7.51 -12.45 13.45
N GLU A 216 -7.60 -13.46 14.31
CA GLU A 216 -6.48 -14.06 15.06
C GLU A 216 -5.24 -14.37 14.20
N PRO A 217 -5.35 -14.96 12.98
CA PRO A 217 -4.17 -15.40 12.23
C PRO A 217 -3.18 -14.30 11.84
N PHE A 218 -3.65 -13.06 11.80
CA PHE A 218 -2.80 -11.90 11.54
C PHE A 218 -2.86 -10.89 12.68
N GLU A 219 -3.46 -11.28 13.83
CA GLU A 219 -3.60 -10.48 15.04
C GLU A 219 -4.13 -9.08 14.71
N ALA A 220 -5.33 -8.99 14.11
CA ALA A 220 -5.91 -7.67 13.86
C ALA A 220 -6.30 -7.03 15.22
N GLY A 221 -5.77 -5.84 15.53
CA GLY A 221 -6.26 -5.06 16.66
C GLY A 221 -7.72 -4.62 16.49
N PRO A 222 -8.34 -3.98 17.48
CA PRO A 222 -9.76 -3.59 17.41
C PRO A 222 -10.02 -2.61 16.25
N ASP A 223 -11.21 -2.71 15.65
CA ASP A 223 -11.70 -1.74 14.68
C ASP A 223 -12.17 -0.46 15.39
N TRP A 224 -11.55 0.69 15.09
CA TRP A 224 -11.81 1.96 15.78
C TRP A 224 -13.22 2.51 15.56
N ILE A 225 -13.93 2.01 14.56
CA ILE A 225 -15.26 2.49 14.19
C ILE A 225 -16.31 1.50 14.70
N ARG A 226 -16.15 0.21 14.42
CA ARG A 226 -17.12 -0.84 14.77
C ARG A 226 -16.99 -1.34 16.21
N GLU A 227 -15.77 -1.27 16.75
CA GLU A 227 -15.41 -1.79 18.07
C GLU A 227 -14.85 -0.66 18.94
N ARG A 228 -15.45 0.53 18.87
CA ARG A 228 -14.98 1.76 19.52
C ARG A 228 -14.61 1.53 20.99
N GLU A 229 -15.47 0.88 21.77
CA GLU A 229 -15.20 0.59 23.19
C GLU A 229 -13.95 -0.26 23.41
N LEU A 230 -13.67 -1.22 22.54
CA LEU A 230 -12.45 -2.04 22.61
C LEU A 230 -11.22 -1.22 22.24
N SER A 231 -11.32 -0.33 21.26
CA SER A 231 -10.25 0.61 20.91
C SER A 231 -9.96 1.61 22.03
N GLU A 232 -11.00 2.18 22.66
CA GLU A 232 -10.85 3.10 23.80
C GLU A 232 -10.16 2.40 24.98
N LYS A 233 -10.62 1.18 25.33
CA LYS A 233 -9.98 0.35 26.36
C LYS A 233 -8.52 0.03 26.02
N GLY A 234 -8.24 -0.31 24.76
CA GLY A 234 -6.88 -0.58 24.29
C GLY A 234 -5.98 0.66 24.37
N LEU A 235 -6.52 1.87 24.14
CA LEU A 235 -5.74 3.09 24.23
C LEU A 235 -5.41 3.46 25.69
N LEU A 236 -6.36 3.24 26.60
CA LEU A 236 -6.14 3.41 28.05
C LEU A 236 -5.12 2.40 28.60
N ARG A 237 -5.17 1.16 28.13
CA ARG A 237 -4.14 0.14 28.48
C ARG A 237 -2.78 0.54 27.95
N TRP A 238 -2.69 0.92 26.66
CA TRP A 238 -1.46 1.45 26.07
C TRP A 238 -0.88 2.62 26.89
N ARG A 239 -1.72 3.58 27.29
CA ARG A 239 -1.33 4.68 28.18
C ARG A 239 -0.71 4.17 29.47
N SER A 240 -1.41 3.25 30.14
CA SER A 240 -0.96 2.66 31.40
C SER A 240 0.36 1.91 31.24
N ASP A 241 0.59 1.23 30.12
CA ASP A 241 1.84 0.51 29.85
C ASP A 241 3.00 1.49 29.64
N ILE A 242 2.76 2.56 28.87
CA ILE A 242 3.75 3.63 28.67
C ILE A 242 4.14 4.24 30.03
N GLN A 243 3.19 4.53 30.91
CA GLN A 243 3.45 5.12 32.23
C GLN A 243 4.19 4.18 33.20
N ARG A 244 3.95 2.86 33.11
CA ARG A 244 4.53 1.88 34.04
C ARG A 244 5.91 1.38 33.62
N ASN A 245 6.22 1.38 32.32
CA ASN A 245 7.43 0.78 31.79
C ASN A 245 8.40 1.85 31.29
N SER A 246 9.43 2.14 32.10
CA SER A 246 10.47 3.13 31.81
C SER A 246 11.22 2.90 30.50
N ASP A 247 11.31 1.65 30.02
CA ASP A 247 11.97 1.35 28.73
C ASP A 247 11.20 1.93 27.54
N LEU A 248 9.92 2.25 27.73
CA LEU A 248 9.05 2.83 26.73
C LEU A 248 9.04 4.35 26.74
N HIS A 249 9.53 4.97 27.80
CA HIS A 249 9.53 6.43 27.93
C HIS A 249 10.35 7.11 26.83
N ARG A 250 11.30 6.40 26.21
CA ARG A 250 12.10 6.91 25.08
C ARG A 250 11.48 6.66 23.71
N LYS A 251 10.41 5.86 23.62
CA LYS A 251 9.77 5.58 22.33
C LYS A 251 9.00 6.80 21.89
N THR A 252 9.21 7.19 20.64
CA THR A 252 8.45 8.28 20.03
C THR A 252 7.00 7.88 19.82
N ILE A 253 6.09 8.85 19.80
CA ILE A 253 4.69 8.61 19.48
C ILE A 253 4.53 8.00 18.08
N LEU A 254 5.37 8.41 17.11
CA LEU A 254 5.39 7.80 15.78
C LEU A 254 5.75 6.32 15.83
N GLU A 255 6.76 5.92 16.60
CA GLU A 255 7.15 4.52 16.75
C GLU A 255 6.05 3.70 17.44
N CYS A 256 5.43 4.24 18.49
CA CYS A 256 4.31 3.60 19.18
C CYS A 256 3.12 3.34 18.23
N MET A 257 2.75 4.33 17.42
CA MET A 257 1.62 4.21 16.49
C MET A 257 1.94 3.37 15.24
N SER A 258 3.17 3.43 14.73
CA SER A 258 3.55 2.80 13.45
C SER A 258 4.26 1.45 13.57
N ALA A 259 4.50 0.97 14.79
CA ALA A 259 5.26 -0.25 15.08
C ALA A 259 4.80 -1.43 14.20
N LYS A 260 5.74 -1.94 13.38
CA LYS A 260 5.51 -3.08 12.46
C LYS A 260 5.09 -4.37 13.16
N ASP A 261 5.41 -4.50 14.44
CA ASP A 261 5.09 -5.65 15.29
C ASP A 261 3.91 -5.38 16.25
N GLY A 262 3.23 -4.24 16.10
CA GLY A 262 1.95 -4.01 16.75
C GLY A 262 1.98 -3.78 18.26
N GLY A 263 3.16 -3.71 18.91
CA GLY A 263 3.24 -3.17 20.27
C GLY A 263 4.55 -3.42 21.01
N ILE A 264 4.47 -3.14 22.30
CA ILE A 264 5.51 -3.39 23.29
C ILE A 264 5.56 -4.89 23.51
N LYS A 265 6.63 -5.56 23.07
CA LYS A 265 6.89 -6.92 23.52
C LYS A 265 7.35 -6.83 24.98
N ASN A 266 6.43 -6.99 25.92
CA ASN A 266 6.83 -7.27 27.30
C ASN A 266 7.54 -8.63 27.28
N ASN A 267 8.80 -8.64 27.71
CA ASN A 267 9.59 -9.87 27.87
C ASN A 267 8.97 -10.70 29.00
N GLY A 268 7.87 -11.43 28.75
CA GLY A 268 7.25 -12.26 29.77
C GLY A 268 5.84 -12.77 29.44
N ASP A 269 5.02 -11.98 28.73
CA ASP A 269 3.62 -12.37 28.49
C ASP A 269 3.52 -13.35 27.33
N LYS A 270 3.29 -14.62 27.68
CA LYS A 270 2.82 -15.65 26.76
C LYS A 270 1.39 -15.40 26.26
N ASP A 271 0.67 -14.49 26.91
CA ASP A 271 -0.68 -14.04 26.53
C ASP A 271 -0.65 -12.86 25.55
N GLY A 272 0.30 -12.87 24.60
CA GLY A 272 0.08 -12.49 23.19
C GLY A 272 -0.51 -11.13 22.84
N GLY A 273 -0.68 -10.20 23.78
CA GLY A 273 -1.32 -8.91 23.55
C GLY A 273 -0.29 -7.82 23.44
N THR A 274 0.44 -7.73 22.33
CA THR A 274 0.79 -6.37 21.90
C THR A 274 -0.54 -5.68 21.63
N ASP A 275 -0.95 -4.72 22.47
CA ASP A 275 -2.20 -4.00 22.28
C ASP A 275 -2.09 -3.27 20.93
N ARG A 276 -2.57 -3.94 19.87
CA ARG A 276 -2.59 -3.47 18.49
C ARG A 276 -3.66 -2.41 18.33
N VAL A 277 -3.84 -1.56 19.34
CA VAL A 277 -4.78 -0.46 19.32
C VAL A 277 -4.50 0.40 18.09
N PHE A 278 -3.26 0.67 17.72
CA PHE A 278 -2.95 1.42 16.49
C PHE A 278 -2.98 0.58 15.20
N ALA A 279 -3.65 -0.57 15.17
CA ALA A 279 -3.74 -1.46 14.00
C ALA A 279 -3.99 -0.74 12.66
N PRO A 280 -4.96 0.20 12.53
CA PRO A 280 -5.22 0.86 11.24
C PRO A 280 -4.11 1.81 10.81
N PHE A 281 -3.26 2.29 11.73
CA PHE A 281 -2.20 3.26 11.45
C PHE A 281 -0.92 2.58 11.00
N GLY A 282 -0.50 2.83 9.76
CA GLY A 282 0.89 2.61 9.36
C GLY A 282 1.62 3.93 9.31
N ARG A 283 2.80 3.93 8.69
CA ARG A 283 3.69 5.09 8.73
C ARG A 283 3.02 6.32 8.13
N HIS A 284 2.33 6.19 7.01
CA HIS A 284 1.74 7.36 6.36
C HIS A 284 0.63 7.96 7.22
N LEU A 285 -0.27 7.12 7.73
CA LEU A 285 -1.42 7.60 8.50
C LEU A 285 -0.99 8.21 9.83
N CYS A 286 0.10 7.71 10.45
CA CYS A 286 0.66 8.33 11.65
C CYS A 286 1.17 9.75 11.38
N ASN A 287 1.88 9.99 10.26
CA ASN A 287 2.39 11.32 9.93
C ASN A 287 1.22 12.33 9.82
N ASP A 288 0.18 11.91 9.13
CA ASP A 288 -0.97 12.75 8.84
C ASP A 288 -1.86 12.97 10.07
N ALA A 289 -2.08 11.94 10.88
CA ALA A 289 -2.80 12.05 12.14
C ALA A 289 -2.07 13.00 13.11
N LEU A 290 -0.76 12.81 13.30
CA LEU A 290 0.03 13.66 14.19
C LEU A 290 0.09 15.12 13.71
N HIS A 291 0.09 15.34 12.39
CA HIS A 291 -0.08 16.69 11.82
C HIS A 291 -1.43 17.31 12.19
N VAL A 292 -2.53 16.57 12.00
CA VAL A 292 -3.88 17.04 12.33
C VAL A 292 -4.04 17.29 13.84
N LEU A 293 -3.30 16.58 14.68
CA LEU A 293 -3.29 16.79 16.13
C LEU A 293 -2.31 17.89 16.58
N GLY A 294 -1.43 18.38 15.70
CA GLY A 294 -0.39 19.35 16.07
C GLY A 294 0.70 18.76 16.97
N ILE A 295 0.97 17.46 16.86
CA ILE A 295 1.96 16.74 17.68
C ILE A 295 3.22 16.52 16.85
N PHE A 296 4.39 16.84 17.43
CA PHE A 296 5.66 16.53 16.79
C PHE A 296 5.89 15.01 16.77
N PRO A 297 6.17 14.38 15.61
CA PRO A 297 6.22 12.92 15.56
C PRO A 297 7.33 12.26 16.39
N GLY A 298 8.39 13.01 16.70
CA GLY A 298 9.49 12.57 17.57
C GLY A 298 9.26 12.77 19.06
N MET A 299 8.10 13.32 19.46
CA MET A 299 7.71 13.48 20.86
C MET A 299 7.65 12.11 21.55
N PRO A 300 8.28 11.95 22.73
CA PRO A 300 8.13 10.75 23.54
C PRO A 300 6.66 10.50 23.88
N ALA A 301 6.19 9.26 23.71
CA ALA A 301 4.80 8.93 24.01
C ALA A 301 4.42 9.18 25.48
N ILE A 302 5.40 9.07 26.39
CA ILE A 302 5.21 9.33 27.82
C ILE A 302 4.71 10.75 28.10
N GLU A 303 5.15 11.75 27.34
CA GLU A 303 4.73 13.14 27.57
C GLU A 303 3.28 13.42 27.16
N ILE A 304 2.71 12.57 26.31
CA ILE A 304 1.28 12.56 26.03
C ILE A 304 0.56 11.79 27.14
N CYS A 305 1.14 10.69 27.62
CA CYS A 305 0.49 9.78 28.56
C CYS A 305 0.50 10.29 30.01
N GLU A 306 1.48 11.08 30.45
CA GLU A 306 1.56 11.62 31.81
C GLU A 306 0.57 12.76 32.06
N ASP A 307 0.16 13.44 31.00
CA ASP A 307 -0.71 14.62 31.05
C ASP A 307 -2.13 14.23 30.61
N ASP A 308 -3.09 14.30 31.55
CA ASP A 308 -4.48 13.90 31.30
C ASP A 308 -5.14 14.69 30.16
N GLU A 309 -4.87 16.00 30.06
CA GLU A 309 -5.46 16.86 29.04
C GLU A 309 -4.87 16.56 27.66
N LYS A 310 -3.55 16.38 27.57
CA LYS A 310 -2.90 15.99 26.31
C LYS A 310 -3.32 14.59 25.87
N PHE A 311 -3.44 13.65 26.80
CA PHE A 311 -3.92 12.31 26.47
C PHE A 311 -5.35 12.35 25.96
N GLU A 312 -6.25 13.09 26.60
CA GLU A 312 -7.64 13.19 26.17
C GLU A 312 -7.76 13.85 24.79
N ALA A 313 -7.01 14.94 24.55
CA ALA A 313 -6.96 15.57 23.23
C ALA A 313 -6.42 14.64 22.14
N PHE A 314 -5.40 13.84 22.45
CA PHE A 314 -4.86 12.81 21.57
C PHE A 314 -5.90 11.70 21.30
N HIS A 315 -6.52 11.18 22.36
CA HIS A 315 -7.54 10.14 22.33
C HIS A 315 -8.71 10.54 21.43
N GLN A 316 -9.37 11.65 21.75
CA GLN A 316 -10.53 12.13 21.00
C GLN A 316 -10.15 12.50 19.55
N GLY A 317 -9.02 13.19 19.37
CA GLY A 317 -8.56 13.60 18.06
C GLY A 317 -8.24 12.44 17.12
N LEU A 318 -7.75 11.29 17.62
CA LEU A 318 -7.54 10.11 16.78
C LEU A 318 -8.86 9.47 16.32
N PHE A 319 -9.90 9.42 17.17
CA PHE A 319 -11.22 8.93 16.77
C PHE A 319 -11.87 9.84 15.73
N GLU A 320 -11.79 11.15 15.92
CA GLU A 320 -12.25 12.13 14.93
C GLU A 320 -11.51 11.95 13.60
N TYR A 321 -10.18 11.83 13.65
CA TYR A 321 -9.35 11.62 12.47
C TYR A 321 -9.70 10.32 11.72
N ILE A 322 -9.94 9.21 12.42
CA ILE A 322 -10.31 7.94 11.75
C ILE A 322 -11.74 7.99 11.19
N SER A 323 -12.67 8.69 11.85
CA SER A 323 -14.07 8.75 11.43
C SER A 323 -14.24 9.35 10.02
N GLN A 324 -13.32 10.21 9.57
CA GLN A 324 -13.38 10.88 8.26
C GLN A 324 -13.29 9.89 7.08
N PHE A 325 -12.75 8.69 7.29
CA PHE A 325 -12.55 7.68 6.24
C PHE A 325 -13.81 6.84 5.96
N ASN A 326 -14.88 7.01 6.74
CA ASN A 326 -16.14 6.27 6.55
C ASN A 326 -17.02 6.82 5.43
N THR A 327 -16.75 8.01 4.92
CA THR A 327 -17.57 8.61 3.87
C THR A 327 -17.07 8.16 2.48
N PRO A 328 -17.91 7.50 1.67
CA PRO A 328 -17.50 6.99 0.37
C PRO A 328 -17.38 8.12 -0.65
N ASP A 329 -16.24 8.25 -1.33
CA ASP A 329 -16.10 9.33 -2.33
C ASP A 329 -15.49 8.94 -3.68
N ASN A 330 -15.31 7.64 -3.95
CA ASN A 330 -14.75 7.20 -5.23
C ASN A 330 -15.57 6.06 -5.84
N SER A 331 -16.17 6.32 -7.00
CA SER A 331 -16.57 5.30 -7.97
C SER A 331 -15.66 5.42 -9.19
N CYS A 332 -14.95 4.35 -9.51
CA CYS A 332 -14.04 4.27 -10.65
C CYS A 332 -14.80 3.75 -11.89
N GLU A 333 -14.79 4.47 -13.02
CA GLU A 333 -15.42 4.00 -14.27
C GLU A 333 -14.52 3.03 -15.07
N ASN A 334 -13.19 3.15 -14.96
CA ASN A 334 -12.24 2.25 -15.62
C ASN A 334 -11.30 1.61 -14.60
N PHE A 335 -11.40 0.29 -14.46
CA PHE A 335 -10.74 -0.50 -13.42
C PHE A 335 -9.22 -0.68 -13.61
N LEU A 336 -8.66 -0.38 -14.78
CA LEU A 336 -7.22 -0.54 -15.06
C LEU A 336 -6.51 0.75 -15.49
N ALA A 337 -7.26 1.80 -15.82
CA ALA A 337 -6.65 3.08 -16.13
C ALA A 337 -6.21 3.79 -14.84
N PHE A 338 -5.03 4.43 -14.89
CA PHE A 338 -4.69 5.41 -13.87
C PHE A 338 -5.73 6.53 -13.88
N GLN A 339 -6.36 6.78 -12.73
CA GLN A 339 -7.38 7.80 -12.60
C GLN A 339 -6.81 8.99 -11.84
N GLU A 340 -6.25 9.95 -12.58
CA GLU A 340 -5.68 11.18 -12.02
C GLU A 340 -6.66 11.92 -11.10
N GLY A 341 -7.96 11.95 -11.44
CA GLY A 341 -8.96 12.59 -10.58
C GLY A 341 -9.14 11.88 -9.24
N VAL A 342 -9.10 10.55 -9.23
CA VAL A 342 -9.16 9.74 -7.99
C VAL A 342 -7.88 9.89 -7.19
N ASP A 343 -6.73 9.88 -7.86
CA ASP A 343 -5.43 10.11 -7.24
C ASP A 343 -5.35 11.49 -6.58
N ALA A 344 -5.72 12.54 -7.31
CA ALA A 344 -5.70 13.92 -6.82
C ALA A 344 -6.68 14.12 -5.66
N LYS A 345 -7.90 13.55 -5.74
CA LYS A 345 -8.86 13.56 -4.62
C LYS A 345 -8.33 12.81 -3.42
N TYR A 346 -7.75 11.62 -3.63
CA TYR A 346 -7.18 10.82 -2.56
C TYR A 346 -6.04 11.57 -1.87
N SER A 347 -5.09 12.07 -2.66
CA SER A 347 -3.96 12.86 -2.17
C SER A 347 -4.42 14.12 -1.45
N ALA A 348 -5.42 14.85 -1.96
CA ALA A 348 -5.94 16.04 -1.30
C ALA A 348 -6.66 15.74 0.02
N ARG A 349 -7.38 14.62 0.10
CA ARG A 349 -8.29 14.31 1.21
C ARG A 349 -7.65 13.46 2.30
N TYR A 350 -6.81 12.51 1.92
CA TYR A 350 -6.34 11.44 2.80
C TYR A 350 -4.82 11.41 2.99
N MET A 351 -4.08 12.24 2.25
CA MET A 351 -2.65 12.46 2.50
C MET A 351 -2.45 13.89 2.96
N GLN A 352 -2.18 14.12 4.25
CA GLN A 352 -2.05 15.48 4.77
C GLN A 352 -0.65 16.02 4.54
N VAL A 353 0.38 15.42 5.13
CA VAL A 353 1.79 15.84 5.02
C VAL A 353 2.69 14.78 4.40
N PHE A 354 2.30 13.50 4.47
CA PHE A 354 3.16 12.41 4.01
C PHE A 354 3.55 12.54 2.54
N ARG A 355 4.87 12.70 2.27
CA ARG A 355 5.44 12.89 0.92
C ARG A 355 4.78 14.03 0.13
N LYS A 356 4.42 15.12 0.78
CA LYS A 356 4.03 16.37 0.11
C LYS A 356 5.13 17.40 0.31
N ALA A 357 5.27 18.32 -0.64
CA ALA A 357 6.18 19.47 -0.48
C ALA A 357 5.46 20.68 0.14
N VAL A 358 4.17 20.82 -0.13
CA VAL A 358 3.29 21.88 0.37
C VAL A 358 1.90 21.33 0.61
N VAL A 359 1.23 21.84 1.64
CA VAL A 359 -0.07 21.34 2.10
C VAL A 359 -1.03 22.49 2.37
N ASN A 360 -2.31 22.28 2.12
CA ASN A 360 -3.37 23.23 2.46
C ASN A 360 -3.85 22.92 3.88
N VAL A 361 -3.41 23.71 4.85
CA VAL A 361 -3.78 23.56 6.26
C VAL A 361 -5.02 24.42 6.55
N PRO A 362 -6.12 23.86 7.07
CA PRO A 362 -7.27 24.67 7.49
C PRO A 362 -6.85 25.79 8.43
N VAL A 363 -7.46 26.98 8.31
CA VAL A 363 -7.06 28.16 9.12
C VAL A 363 -7.13 27.88 10.62
N SER A 364 -8.13 27.13 11.09
CA SER A 364 -8.22 26.73 12.50
C SER A 364 -7.02 25.90 12.96
N LEU A 365 -6.61 24.89 12.18
CA LEU A 365 -5.44 24.08 12.46
C LEU A 365 -4.15 24.91 12.37
N TYR A 366 -4.03 25.76 11.34
CA TYR A 366 -2.89 26.65 11.15
C TYR A 366 -2.72 27.61 12.33
N ASN A 367 -3.79 28.29 12.75
CA ASN A 367 -3.75 29.20 13.87
C ASN A 367 -3.38 28.46 15.17
N ARG A 368 -3.93 27.27 15.39
CA ARG A 368 -3.61 26.45 16.57
C ARG A 368 -2.14 26.05 16.62
N ILE A 369 -1.55 25.57 15.52
CA ILE A 369 -0.13 25.18 15.51
C ILE A 369 0.81 26.39 15.50
N SER A 370 0.40 27.50 14.89
CA SER A 370 1.15 28.76 14.90
C SER A 370 1.13 29.42 16.28
N SER A 371 0.00 29.38 16.99
CA SER A 371 -0.12 29.95 18.34
C SER A 371 0.75 29.21 19.36
N LEU A 372 1.07 27.95 19.09
CA LEU A 372 1.98 27.12 19.88
C LEU A 372 3.45 27.24 19.43
N GLY A 373 3.77 28.14 18.48
CA GLY A 373 5.12 28.33 17.96
C GLY A 373 5.66 27.14 17.16
N LEU A 374 4.83 26.15 16.82
CA LEU A 374 5.31 24.90 16.20
C LEU A 374 5.87 25.11 14.78
N LEU A 375 5.44 26.18 14.10
CA LEU A 375 5.95 26.53 12.77
C LEU A 375 7.19 27.42 12.81
N ASP A 376 7.54 27.96 13.98
CA ASP A 376 8.69 28.85 14.18
C ASP A 376 9.97 28.03 14.39
N PRO A 377 10.94 28.06 13.47
CA PRO A 377 12.19 27.31 13.59
C PRO A 377 13.10 27.80 14.73
N ASN A 378 12.90 29.01 15.26
CA ASN A 378 13.69 29.56 16.35
C ASN A 378 13.12 29.19 17.74
N HIS A 379 11.84 28.84 17.79
CA HIS A 379 11.16 28.42 19.01
C HIS A 379 11.58 27.02 19.46
N HIS A 380 11.57 26.78 20.77
CA HIS A 380 11.77 25.46 21.38
C HIS A 380 10.44 24.95 21.93
N ILE A 381 10.01 23.77 21.48
CA ILE A 381 8.72 23.20 21.88
C ILE A 381 8.67 23.06 23.41
N GLY A 382 7.59 23.55 24.02
CA GLY A 382 7.37 23.56 25.47
C GLY A 382 7.86 24.83 26.18
N GLY A 383 8.56 25.73 25.47
CA GLY A 383 8.87 27.07 25.99
C GLY A 383 7.70 28.05 25.83
N ASP A 384 7.81 29.20 26.49
CA ASP A 384 6.87 30.30 26.28
C ASP A 384 6.95 30.80 24.83
N TYR A 385 5.79 31.03 24.22
CA TYR A 385 5.69 31.55 22.86
C TYR A 385 4.64 32.64 22.79
N VAL A 386 5.03 33.79 22.23
CA VAL A 386 4.12 34.87 21.87
C VAL A 386 4.15 34.97 20.34
N PRO A 387 3.06 34.63 19.65
CA PRO A 387 3.01 34.75 18.20
C PRO A 387 3.23 36.20 17.77
N ASN A 388 4.05 36.41 16.73
CA ASN A 388 4.21 37.75 16.18
C ASN A 388 2.88 38.28 15.63
N ASP A 389 2.68 39.59 15.74
CA ASP A 389 1.52 40.27 15.17
C ASP A 389 1.40 39.96 13.68
N GLY A 390 0.22 39.49 13.27
CA GLY A 390 -0.09 39.17 11.87
C GLY A 390 0.24 37.75 11.41
N ILE A 391 0.81 36.88 12.25
CA ILE A 391 0.94 35.44 11.92
C ILE A 391 -0.42 34.76 11.94
N LEU A 392 -1.27 35.09 12.92
CA LEU A 392 -2.60 34.50 13.05
C LEU A 392 -3.55 35.10 12.01
N ILE A 393 -4.28 34.23 11.32
CA ILE A 393 -5.24 34.63 10.28
C ILE A 393 -6.61 34.78 10.93
N LYS A 394 -7.31 35.88 10.64
CA LYS A 394 -8.67 36.09 11.13
C LYS A 394 -9.64 35.13 10.44
N GLU A 395 -10.60 34.61 11.19
CA GLU A 395 -11.63 33.73 10.61
C GLU A 395 -12.43 34.47 9.52
N GLY A 396 -12.62 33.81 8.38
CA GLY A 396 -13.36 34.35 7.23
C GLY A 396 -12.50 34.88 6.09
N ASP A 397 -11.24 35.26 6.33
CA ASP A 397 -10.34 35.78 5.28
C ASP A 397 -9.90 34.67 4.31
N HIS A 398 -9.66 33.47 4.85
CA HIS A 398 -9.21 32.31 4.12
C HIS A 398 -9.82 31.03 4.68
N THR A 399 -9.95 30.01 3.85
CA THR A 399 -10.35 28.66 4.29
C THR A 399 -9.14 27.78 4.61
N PHE A 400 -7.99 28.05 3.98
CA PHE A 400 -6.75 27.31 4.19
C PHE A 400 -5.50 28.17 3.96
N VAL A 401 -4.37 27.70 4.49
CA VAL A 401 -3.03 28.28 4.33
C VAL A 401 -2.13 27.24 3.67
N LYS A 402 -1.37 27.65 2.66
CA LYS A 402 -0.32 26.81 2.08
C LYS A 402 0.90 26.76 3.02
N VAL A 403 1.19 25.61 3.61
CA VAL A 403 2.31 25.44 4.55
C VAL A 403 3.35 24.50 3.92
N PRO A 404 4.65 24.85 3.93
CA PRO A 404 5.70 23.96 3.46
C PRO A 404 5.83 22.74 4.39
N VAL A 405 6.15 21.59 3.80
CA VAL A 405 6.42 20.35 4.53
C VAL A 405 7.90 20.05 4.51
N TYR A 406 8.39 19.52 5.62
CA TYR A 406 9.77 19.14 5.83
C TYR A 406 9.88 17.64 6.08
N HIS A 407 10.95 17.05 5.57
CA HIS A 407 11.36 15.69 5.90
C HIS A 407 12.41 15.76 7.00
N ARG A 408 12.14 15.16 8.16
CA ARG A 408 13.15 14.92 9.19
C ARG A 408 13.78 13.56 8.89
N GLY A 409 15.07 13.56 8.59
CA GLY A 409 15.82 12.34 8.24
C GLY A 409 15.91 11.33 9.37
N LYS A 410 16.77 10.33 9.21
CA LYS A 410 17.02 9.32 10.26
C LYS A 410 17.55 9.95 11.55
N PRO A 411 17.25 9.36 12.72
CA PRO A 411 16.47 8.12 12.93
C PRO A 411 14.96 8.25 12.72
N LEU A 412 14.38 9.46 12.75
CA LEU A 412 12.93 9.67 12.73
C LEU A 412 12.26 9.35 11.37
N ASP A 413 12.85 9.81 10.26
CA ASP A 413 12.39 9.56 8.87
C ASP A 413 10.88 9.86 8.67
N VAL A 414 10.48 11.11 8.93
CA VAL A 414 9.07 11.56 9.00
C VAL A 414 8.85 12.84 8.20
N TYR A 415 7.61 13.08 7.80
CA TYR A 415 7.13 14.31 7.17
C TYR A 415 6.33 15.13 8.19
N THR A 416 6.63 16.42 8.32
CA THR A 416 5.92 17.31 9.23
C THR A 416 6.02 18.76 8.76
N VAL A 417 5.04 19.58 9.14
CA VAL A 417 5.11 21.05 9.01
C VAL A 417 5.79 21.71 10.21
N ILE A 418 6.00 20.96 11.30
CA ILE A 418 6.55 21.47 12.56
C ILE A 418 8.05 21.67 12.41
N ARG A 419 8.47 22.93 12.54
CA ARG A 419 9.87 23.37 12.45
C ARG A 419 10.51 23.66 13.80
N ALA A 420 9.70 23.97 14.82
CA ALA A 420 10.18 24.25 16.16
C ALA A 420 11.17 23.20 16.65
N LYS A 421 12.18 23.68 17.39
CA LYS A 421 13.26 22.85 17.92
C LYS A 421 12.66 21.93 18.98
N PRO A 422 12.69 20.61 18.78
CA PRO A 422 12.24 19.70 19.81
C PRO A 422 13.22 19.74 20.99
N PRO A 423 12.77 19.47 22.23
CA PRO A 423 13.64 19.25 23.37
C PRO A 423 14.77 18.26 23.07
N SER A 424 15.92 18.42 23.71
CA SER A 424 17.13 17.66 23.40
C SER A 424 16.99 16.14 23.63
N HIS A 425 16.07 15.72 24.49
CA HIS A 425 15.77 14.31 24.75
C HIS A 425 14.79 13.69 23.74
N TRP A 426 14.14 14.49 22.89
CA TRP A 426 13.26 13.99 21.84
C TRP A 426 14.08 13.46 20.67
N VAL A 427 13.54 12.44 20.01
CA VAL A 427 14.16 11.93 18.79
C VAL A 427 13.86 12.89 17.65
N SER A 428 14.91 13.43 17.03
CA SER A 428 14.80 14.27 15.85
C SER A 428 15.66 13.73 14.71
N GLY A 429 15.55 14.35 13.54
CA GLY A 429 16.37 14.05 12.38
C GLY A 429 16.75 15.32 11.65
N ARG A 430 17.82 15.26 10.83
CA ARG A 430 18.24 16.39 10.00
C ARG A 430 17.05 16.87 9.16
N GLU A 431 16.70 18.14 9.29
CA GLU A 431 15.63 18.76 8.51
C GLU A 431 16.06 18.91 7.05
N ARG A 432 15.17 18.59 6.13
CA ARG A 432 15.31 18.82 4.70
C ARG A 432 13.97 19.19 4.11
N ASN A 433 13.99 19.86 2.97
CA ASN A 433 12.78 20.08 2.19
C ASN A 433 12.15 18.75 1.79
N ALA A 434 10.85 18.60 2.03
CA ALA A 434 10.14 17.44 1.52
C ALA A 434 9.97 17.53 0.00
N ARG A 435 10.18 16.40 -0.68
CA ARG A 435 9.84 16.24 -2.10
C ARG A 435 8.40 15.72 -2.22
N ASP A 436 7.65 16.28 -3.17
CA ASP A 436 6.29 15.84 -3.43
C ASP A 436 6.26 14.52 -4.21
N HIS A 437 5.47 13.56 -3.75
CA HIS A 437 5.29 12.25 -4.39
C HIS A 437 4.75 12.36 -5.82
N ARG A 438 4.08 13.46 -6.18
CA ARG A 438 3.58 13.69 -7.55
C ARG A 438 4.72 13.79 -8.58
N PHE A 439 5.95 14.01 -8.13
CA PHE A 439 7.15 14.01 -8.96
C PHE A 439 7.85 12.66 -9.06
N ASP A 440 7.37 11.62 -8.38
CA ASP A 440 7.99 10.29 -8.41
C ASP A 440 7.68 9.49 -9.70
N GLY A 441 7.01 10.11 -10.67
CA GLY A 441 6.72 9.53 -11.99
C GLY A 441 5.90 8.25 -11.89
N TYR A 442 6.47 7.12 -12.33
CA TYR A 442 5.82 5.80 -12.34
C TYR A 442 6.01 4.98 -11.07
N LYS A 443 6.71 5.53 -10.07
CA LYS A 443 6.91 4.85 -8.79
C LYS A 443 5.58 4.75 -8.05
N SER A 444 5.31 3.58 -7.47
CA SER A 444 4.18 3.39 -6.57
C SER A 444 4.33 4.24 -5.30
N THR A 445 3.23 4.86 -4.89
CA THR A 445 3.18 5.72 -3.69
C THR A 445 2.06 5.22 -2.78
N VAL A 446 1.20 6.11 -2.23
CA VAL A 446 0.10 5.77 -1.31
C VAL A 446 -1.22 6.00 -2.02
N GLY A 447 -2.23 5.19 -1.70
CA GLY A 447 -3.58 5.33 -2.24
C GLY A 447 -3.91 4.40 -3.43
N PRO A 448 -5.22 4.23 -3.69
CA PRO A 448 -5.73 3.19 -4.56
C PRO A 448 -5.35 3.33 -6.03
N ALA A 449 -5.09 4.55 -6.51
CA ALA A 449 -4.65 4.79 -7.89
C ALA A 449 -3.14 4.61 -8.09
N ASN A 450 -2.35 4.60 -7.01
CA ASN A 450 -0.88 4.56 -7.07
C ASN A 450 -0.28 3.16 -6.95
N PHE A 451 -1.11 2.11 -6.91
CA PHE A 451 -0.59 0.75 -7.00
C PHE A 451 0.07 0.50 -8.35
N HIS A 452 1.11 -0.33 -8.34
CA HIS A 452 2.01 -0.54 -9.48
C HIS A 452 1.28 -0.71 -10.82
N ASN A 453 0.28 -1.59 -10.88
CA ASN A 453 -0.43 -1.90 -12.13
C ASN A 453 -1.20 -0.70 -12.69
N LEU A 454 -1.76 0.14 -11.83
CA LEU A 454 -2.50 1.34 -12.22
C LEU A 454 -1.52 2.47 -12.55
N LYS A 455 -0.50 2.67 -11.72
CA LYS A 455 0.52 3.72 -11.92
C LYS A 455 1.33 3.49 -13.20
N ALA A 456 1.67 2.25 -13.53
CA ALA A 456 2.30 1.88 -14.80
C ALA A 456 1.40 2.20 -16.02
N ASN A 457 0.09 2.35 -15.83
CA ASN A 457 -0.87 2.78 -16.84
C ASN A 457 -1.08 4.30 -16.89
N MET A 458 -0.32 5.09 -16.12
CA MET A 458 -0.35 6.55 -16.19
C MET A 458 0.18 7.04 -17.54
N THR A 459 -0.45 8.06 -18.12
CA THR A 459 0.06 8.72 -19.32
C THR A 459 1.11 9.76 -18.91
N ASN A 460 2.35 9.65 -19.40
CA ASN A 460 3.32 10.71 -19.23
C ASN A 460 2.91 11.91 -20.10
N PRO A 461 2.61 13.09 -19.50
CA PRO A 461 2.11 14.24 -20.23
C PRO A 461 3.15 14.80 -21.21
N HIS A 462 4.44 14.78 -20.87
CA HIS A 462 5.51 15.28 -21.73
C HIS A 462 5.72 14.39 -22.96
N VAL A 463 5.76 13.07 -22.79
CA VAL A 463 5.86 12.12 -23.91
C VAL A 463 4.62 12.21 -24.80
N ALA A 464 3.43 12.21 -24.20
CA ALA A 464 2.18 12.34 -24.94
C ALA A 464 2.08 13.70 -25.67
N LEU A 465 2.64 14.77 -25.09
CA LEU A 465 2.70 16.09 -25.72
C LEU A 465 3.68 16.09 -26.89
N ALA A 466 4.88 15.54 -26.73
CA ALA A 466 5.86 15.40 -27.81
C ALA A 466 5.30 14.59 -28.99
N ASP A 467 4.67 13.44 -28.71
CA ASP A 467 3.98 12.61 -29.71
C ASP A 467 2.84 13.36 -30.40
N SER A 468 2.18 14.26 -29.67
CA SER A 468 1.07 15.06 -30.17
C SER A 468 1.52 16.22 -31.06
N LEU A 469 2.70 16.79 -30.81
CA LEU A 469 3.27 17.90 -31.57
C LEU A 469 4.03 17.41 -32.82
N GLY A 470 4.64 16.23 -32.77
CA GLY A 470 5.49 15.69 -33.85
C GLY A 470 4.76 15.05 -35.04
N LYS A 471 3.43 14.92 -35.03
CA LYS A 471 2.66 14.27 -36.12
C LYS A 471 1.73 15.27 -36.81
N PRO A 472 2.12 15.86 -37.97
CA PRO A 472 1.21 16.68 -38.76
C PRO A 472 0.04 15.84 -39.29
N GLY A 473 -1.19 16.27 -39.04
CA GLY A 473 -2.41 15.63 -39.55
C GLY A 473 -3.52 15.45 -38.51
N ARG A 474 -4.75 15.19 -38.99
CA ARG A 474 -5.92 14.93 -38.14
C ARG A 474 -5.73 13.58 -37.44
N LYS A 475 -5.58 13.59 -36.12
CA LYS A 475 -5.40 12.36 -35.33
C LYS A 475 -6.52 11.35 -35.61
N PRO A 476 -6.19 10.06 -35.79
CA PRO A 476 -7.19 9.03 -36.02
C PRO A 476 -8.11 8.93 -34.80
N LYS A 477 -9.43 8.91 -35.03
CA LYS A 477 -10.40 8.56 -33.98
C LYS A 477 -10.11 7.10 -33.57
N LEU A 478 -9.88 6.85 -32.28
CA LEU A 478 -9.78 5.48 -31.75
C LEU A 478 -11.13 4.79 -31.95
N LYS A 479 -11.27 4.02 -33.03
CA LYS A 479 -12.54 3.39 -33.43
C LYS A 479 -13.00 2.28 -32.46
N ASN A 480 -12.11 1.78 -31.58
CA ASN A 480 -12.36 0.60 -30.74
C ASN A 480 -12.08 0.82 -29.24
N ALA A 481 -12.08 2.06 -28.74
CA ALA A 481 -11.98 2.28 -27.29
C ALA A 481 -13.32 1.93 -26.63
N PRO A 482 -13.35 1.22 -25.48
CA PRO A 482 -14.57 0.79 -24.79
C PRO A 482 -15.21 1.98 -24.06
N GLY A 483 -15.68 2.97 -24.83
CA GLY A 483 -16.68 3.92 -24.39
C GLY A 483 -18.07 3.37 -24.69
N LYS A 484 -19.09 3.87 -23.98
CA LYS A 484 -20.50 3.67 -24.37
C LYS A 484 -20.64 3.84 -25.89
N ALA A 485 -21.43 3.00 -26.54
CA ALA A 485 -21.73 3.12 -27.97
C ALA A 485 -22.03 4.59 -28.31
N GLY A 486 -21.18 5.21 -29.14
CA GLY A 486 -21.32 6.61 -29.57
C GLY A 486 -20.35 7.65 -29.00
N ARG A 487 -19.49 7.35 -28.01
CA ARG A 487 -18.48 8.32 -27.53
C ARG A 487 -17.05 7.75 -27.53
N PRO A 488 -16.27 7.93 -28.61
CA PRO A 488 -14.87 7.54 -28.62
C PRO A 488 -14.12 8.26 -27.49
N ARG A 489 -13.20 7.55 -26.82
CA ARG A 489 -12.37 8.11 -25.76
C ARG A 489 -11.62 9.33 -26.31
N LYS A 490 -11.86 10.51 -25.73
CA LYS A 490 -11.16 11.73 -26.15
C LYS A 490 -9.69 11.57 -25.76
N VAL A 491 -8.82 11.49 -26.76
CA VAL A 491 -7.38 11.70 -26.56
C VAL A 491 -7.23 13.08 -25.91
N PRO A 492 -6.42 13.23 -24.85
CA PRO A 492 -6.17 14.54 -24.25
C PRO A 492 -5.79 15.56 -25.34
N SER A 493 -6.37 16.75 -25.29
CA SER A 493 -5.97 17.83 -26.19
C SER A 493 -4.54 18.26 -25.87
N VAL A 494 -3.85 18.87 -26.84
CA VAL A 494 -2.52 19.46 -26.63
C VAL A 494 -2.56 20.46 -25.47
N ALA A 495 -3.61 21.29 -25.38
CA ALA A 495 -3.82 22.22 -24.29
C ALA A 495 -3.93 21.52 -22.92
N GLN A 496 -4.64 20.39 -22.83
CA GLN A 496 -4.73 19.61 -21.59
C GLN A 496 -3.38 19.00 -21.19
N LEU A 497 -2.58 18.53 -22.15
CA LEU A 497 -1.25 18.00 -21.87
C LEU A 497 -0.27 19.09 -21.41
N ILE A 498 -0.33 20.28 -22.03
CA ILE A 498 0.43 21.47 -21.59
C ILE A 498 0.02 21.85 -20.17
N GLN A 499 -1.28 21.92 -19.88
CA GLN A 499 -1.78 22.25 -18.55
C GLN A 499 -1.28 21.24 -17.50
N LYS A 500 -1.24 19.94 -17.83
CA LYS A 500 -0.72 18.91 -16.93
C LYS A 500 0.78 19.03 -16.68
N ALA A 501 1.57 19.27 -17.73
CA ALA A 501 3.00 19.52 -17.59
C ALA A 501 3.27 20.74 -16.67
N ARG A 502 2.53 21.84 -16.90
CA ARG A 502 2.62 23.05 -16.06
C ARG A 502 2.17 22.82 -14.62
N LEU A 503 1.18 21.96 -14.37
CA LEU A 503 0.74 21.68 -13.01
C LEU A 503 1.87 21.08 -12.17
N GLN A 504 2.75 20.26 -12.77
CA GLN A 504 3.92 19.73 -12.08
C GLN A 504 4.90 20.86 -11.74
N GLU A 505 5.26 21.71 -12.71
CA GLU A 505 6.13 22.87 -12.50
C GLU A 505 5.57 23.83 -11.43
N ASN A 506 4.25 24.07 -11.45
CA ASN A 506 3.58 24.94 -10.49
C ASN A 506 3.69 24.44 -9.04
N ILE A 507 3.71 23.13 -8.79
CA ILE A 507 3.81 22.61 -7.42
C ILE A 507 5.17 22.94 -6.81
N GLU A 508 6.25 22.89 -7.60
CA GLU A 508 7.60 23.27 -7.15
C GLU A 508 7.68 24.78 -6.88
N VAL A 509 7.17 25.60 -7.80
CA VAL A 509 7.11 27.06 -7.64
C VAL A 509 6.27 27.43 -6.40
N GLU A 510 5.11 26.80 -6.22
CA GLU A 510 4.26 27.02 -5.05
C GLU A 510 4.95 26.58 -3.76
N SER A 511 5.66 25.46 -3.78
CA SER A 511 6.42 25.00 -2.62
C SER A 511 7.56 25.96 -2.27
N GLN A 512 8.26 26.50 -3.26
CA GLN A 512 9.35 27.45 -3.06
C GLN A 512 8.82 28.78 -2.54
N SER A 513 7.78 29.32 -3.17
CA SER A 513 7.10 30.55 -2.73
C SER A 513 6.56 30.44 -1.30
N ALA A 514 5.99 29.27 -0.94
CA ALA A 514 5.54 29.02 0.43
C ALA A 514 6.71 29.03 1.42
N ARG A 515 7.87 28.47 1.07
CA ARG A 515 9.07 28.48 1.93
C ARG A 515 9.60 29.89 2.13
N GLU A 516 9.75 30.67 1.05
CA GLU A 516 10.24 32.05 1.11
C GLU A 516 9.33 32.92 1.98
N ARG A 517 8.02 32.78 1.82
CA ARG A 517 7.04 33.48 2.67
C ARG A 517 7.21 33.12 4.15
N PHE A 518 7.39 31.84 4.47
CA PHE A 518 7.57 31.40 5.85
C PHE A 518 8.93 31.82 6.42
N ALA A 519 10.00 31.76 5.62
CA ALA A 519 11.31 32.26 6.02
C ALA A 519 11.25 33.75 6.40
N LYS A 520 10.62 34.57 5.55
CA LYS A 520 10.38 36.00 5.81
C LYS A 520 9.52 36.23 7.05
N MET A 521 8.47 35.43 7.24
CA MET A 521 7.55 35.54 8.38
C MET A 521 8.25 35.30 9.73
N TYR A 522 9.23 34.41 9.78
CA TYR A 522 9.98 34.07 11.00
C TYR A 522 11.36 34.72 11.08
N GLY A 523 11.62 35.75 10.25
CA GLY A 523 12.88 36.49 10.28
C GLY A 523 14.11 35.63 9.99
N LEU A 524 13.95 34.54 9.22
CA LEU A 524 15.08 33.80 8.71
C LEU A 524 15.66 34.59 7.54
N GLU A 525 16.84 35.20 7.75
CA GLU A 525 17.62 35.76 6.66
C GLU A 525 17.88 34.66 5.62
N ASP A 526 17.79 35.03 4.35
CA ASP A 526 18.07 34.13 3.23
C ASP A 526 19.58 33.84 3.23
N GLU A 527 20.05 32.99 4.14
CA GLU A 527 21.35 32.36 4.06
C GLU A 527 21.32 31.54 2.78
N GLY A 528 21.71 32.18 1.67
CA GLY A 528 21.52 31.71 0.31
C GLY A 528 21.71 30.21 0.21
N TYR A 529 20.67 29.51 -0.24
CA TYR A 529 20.65 28.07 -0.42
C TYR A 529 21.94 27.57 -1.07
N CYS A 530 22.85 26.97 -0.29
CA CYS A 530 23.93 26.17 -0.84
C CYS A 530 23.30 24.92 -1.46
N LEU A 531 23.23 24.89 -2.79
CA LEU A 531 22.81 23.74 -3.61
C LEU A 531 23.76 22.52 -3.49
N GLU A 532 24.71 22.50 -2.55
CA GLU A 532 25.82 21.55 -2.58
C GLU A 532 25.53 20.15 -1.99
N ASP A 533 24.34 19.89 -1.47
CA ASP A 533 23.94 18.54 -1.02
C ASP A 533 23.03 17.79 -2.04
N ASP A 534 22.98 18.27 -3.29
CA ASP A 534 22.44 17.48 -4.39
C ASP A 534 23.26 16.20 -4.54
N VAL A 535 22.67 15.07 -4.13
CA VAL A 535 22.90 13.80 -4.83
C VAL A 535 22.79 14.13 -6.31
N PRO A 536 23.80 13.85 -7.14
CA PRO A 536 23.84 14.36 -8.51
C PRO A 536 22.50 14.07 -9.17
N VAL A 537 21.75 15.13 -9.47
CA VAL A 537 20.73 15.08 -10.50
C VAL A 537 21.53 14.58 -11.70
N GLN A 538 21.28 13.34 -12.12
CA GLN A 538 21.74 12.88 -13.41
C GLN A 538 21.12 13.86 -14.41
N THR A 539 21.91 14.83 -14.86
CA THR A 539 21.62 15.57 -16.06
C THR A 539 21.45 14.50 -17.12
N SER A 540 20.19 14.36 -17.54
CA SER A 540 19.81 13.35 -18.49
C SER A 540 20.60 13.65 -19.77
N PRO A 541 21.29 12.67 -20.38
CA PRO A 541 21.77 12.86 -21.73
C PRO A 541 20.56 13.17 -22.61
N SER A 542 20.78 13.95 -23.67
CA SER A 542 19.76 14.33 -24.66
C SER A 542 18.78 13.18 -24.96
N ASN A 543 17.49 13.52 -25.06
CA ASN A 543 16.30 12.66 -25.11
C ASN A 543 16.24 11.52 -26.16
N LEU A 544 17.34 11.16 -26.82
CA LEU A 544 17.43 10.06 -27.78
C LEU A 544 17.99 8.75 -27.18
N ASP A 545 18.81 8.81 -26.11
CA ASP A 545 19.56 7.63 -25.63
C ASP A 545 18.88 6.80 -24.53
N MET A 546 17.74 7.24 -24.00
CA MET A 546 17.03 6.54 -22.91
C MET A 546 16.32 5.25 -23.34
N ALA A 547 16.22 4.97 -24.64
CA ALA A 547 15.43 3.84 -25.15
C ALA A 547 16.13 2.47 -25.01
N LEU A 548 17.40 2.40 -24.59
CA LEU A 548 18.20 1.16 -24.69
C LEU A 548 18.83 0.64 -23.39
N SER A 549 18.60 1.26 -22.23
CA SER A 549 19.24 0.83 -20.97
C SER A 549 18.26 0.69 -19.80
N ASN A 550 17.46 -0.38 -19.82
CA ASN A 550 16.74 -0.87 -18.64
C ASN A 550 17.11 -2.34 -18.39
N GLN A 551 18.32 -2.59 -17.88
CA GLN A 551 18.64 -3.84 -17.20
C GLN A 551 18.66 -3.64 -15.68
N ARG A 552 17.82 -4.44 -15.02
CA ARG A 552 17.71 -4.77 -13.59
C ARG A 552 18.82 -4.22 -12.67
N ILE A 553 18.41 -3.37 -11.73
CA ILE A 553 19.10 -3.20 -10.44
C ILE A 553 18.09 -3.42 -9.31
N THR A 554 18.09 -4.62 -8.73
CA THR A 554 17.52 -4.89 -7.42
C THR A 554 18.58 -4.58 -6.37
N ARG A 555 18.46 -3.47 -5.62
CA ARG A 555 19.36 -3.18 -4.50
C ARG A 555 18.82 -3.77 -3.20
N SER A 556 19.51 -4.81 -2.73
CA SER A 556 19.60 -5.20 -1.33
C SER A 556 20.73 -4.40 -0.69
N THR A 557 20.43 -3.58 0.32
CA THR A 557 21.46 -2.92 1.14
C THR A 557 21.26 -3.24 2.62
N THR A 558 22.13 -4.12 3.13
CA THR A 558 22.54 -4.12 4.53
C THR A 558 24.00 -4.55 4.54
N LYS A 559 24.88 -3.65 4.98
CA LYS A 559 26.21 -4.03 5.47
C LYS A 559 26.50 -3.11 6.66
N MET A 560 26.39 -3.67 7.86
CA MET A 560 26.95 -3.08 9.05
C MET A 560 28.46 -3.31 9.04
N VAL A 561 29.20 -2.29 9.43
CA VAL A 561 30.61 -2.38 9.81
C VAL A 561 30.63 -2.76 11.28
N ALA A 562 31.23 -3.91 11.59
CA ALA A 562 31.60 -4.28 12.95
C ALA A 562 33.11 -4.14 13.07
N GLY A 563 33.56 -3.22 13.92
CA GLY A 563 34.91 -3.16 14.45
C GLY A 563 35.00 -4.03 15.69
N ASN A 564 36.01 -4.88 15.71
CA ASN A 564 36.41 -5.79 16.78
C ASN A 564 37.07 -5.01 17.93
N ASP A 565 36.91 -5.48 19.18
CA ASP A 565 38.03 -5.91 20.05
C ASP A 565 37.51 -6.27 21.47
N GLY A 566 38.01 -7.38 22.03
CA GLY A 566 37.90 -7.64 23.48
C GLY A 566 37.67 -9.09 23.94
N LEU A 567 38.66 -9.96 23.72
CA LEU A 567 39.21 -11.03 24.60
C LEU A 567 38.31 -11.74 25.66
N GLY A 568 38.25 -13.08 25.59
CA GLY A 568 38.07 -13.96 26.76
C GLY A 568 37.47 -15.35 26.44
N PRO A 569 37.92 -16.47 27.05
CA PRO A 569 38.11 -17.73 26.33
C PRO A 569 37.14 -18.89 26.68
N GLY A 570 37.05 -19.82 25.72
CA GLY A 570 37.00 -21.27 25.99
C GLY A 570 35.63 -21.94 26.01
N LEU A 571 35.37 -22.83 25.04
CA LEU A 571 35.14 -24.26 25.28
C LEU A 571 34.85 -25.03 23.98
N ASN A 572 35.38 -26.25 23.97
CA ASN A 572 35.46 -27.21 22.87
C ASN A 572 34.10 -27.71 22.37
N SER A 573 33.97 -27.89 21.04
CA SER A 573 33.35 -29.10 20.47
C SER A 573 33.67 -29.23 18.98
N ASN A 574 34.19 -30.40 18.60
CA ASN A 574 34.54 -30.78 17.23
C ASN A 574 33.29 -31.01 16.36
N PRO A 575 33.32 -30.73 15.04
CA PRO A 575 32.26 -31.11 14.10
C PRO A 575 32.53 -32.48 13.46
N PRO A 576 31.49 -33.21 12.99
CA PRO A 576 31.68 -34.50 12.33
C PRO A 576 32.01 -34.36 10.83
N GLU A 577 32.69 -35.39 10.36
CA GLU A 577 33.37 -35.57 9.08
C GLU A 577 32.46 -35.50 7.83
N LYS A 578 32.97 -34.83 6.79
CA LYS A 578 32.42 -34.91 5.42
C LYS A 578 33.02 -36.11 4.68
N LYS A 579 32.19 -37.12 4.40
CA LYS A 579 32.50 -38.20 3.44
C LYS A 579 32.70 -37.64 2.03
N LYS A 580 33.94 -37.73 1.52
CA LYS A 580 34.27 -37.61 0.08
C LYS A 580 33.78 -38.86 -0.65
N ARG A 581 32.94 -38.70 -1.68
CA ARG A 581 32.67 -39.75 -2.67
C ARG A 581 33.53 -39.53 -3.90
N ARG A 582 34.32 -40.56 -4.21
CA ARG A 582 35.03 -40.85 -5.47
C ARG A 582 34.07 -40.81 -6.65
N LEU A 583 34.48 -40.18 -7.75
CA LEU A 583 33.95 -40.38 -9.09
C LEU A 583 34.99 -41.19 -9.86
N GLU A 584 34.63 -42.43 -10.20
CA GLU A 584 35.34 -43.26 -11.18
C GLU A 584 34.57 -43.21 -12.50
N ASN A 585 35.35 -43.17 -13.58
CA ASN A 585 34.95 -43.22 -14.98
C ASN A 585 34.09 -44.44 -15.32
N LYS A 586 33.20 -44.27 -16.32
CA LYS A 586 33.02 -45.26 -17.38
C LYS A 586 32.45 -44.62 -18.65
N GLU A 587 32.87 -45.21 -19.76
CA GLU A 587 32.91 -44.73 -21.13
C GLU A 587 31.64 -45.01 -21.96
N ASN A 588 31.54 -44.23 -23.06
CA ASN A 588 31.14 -44.57 -24.44
C ASN A 588 29.67 -44.78 -24.88
N ILE A 589 29.46 -44.39 -26.17
CA ILE A 589 28.38 -44.65 -27.17
C ILE A 589 27.55 -43.37 -27.54
N PRO A 590 27.19 -43.07 -28.82
CA PRO A 590 27.98 -42.40 -29.89
C PRO A 590 27.26 -41.14 -30.48
N PRO A 591 27.83 -40.39 -31.46
CA PRO A 591 27.20 -39.19 -32.01
C PRO A 591 26.39 -39.48 -33.27
N ALA A 592 25.07 -39.50 -33.15
CA ALA A 592 24.17 -39.57 -34.30
C ALA A 592 22.95 -38.67 -34.13
N GLU A 593 23.15 -37.34 -34.00
CA GLU A 593 22.04 -36.38 -34.15
C GLU A 593 22.47 -34.92 -34.45
N GLU A 594 23.68 -34.71 -34.99
CA GLU A 594 24.19 -33.36 -35.28
C GLU A 594 24.10 -32.95 -36.77
N ASN A 595 23.59 -33.83 -37.65
CA ASN A 595 23.42 -33.53 -39.09
C ASN A 595 22.01 -33.12 -39.53
N ALA A 596 21.02 -33.08 -38.64
CA ALA A 596 19.65 -32.65 -38.99
C ALA A 596 19.42 -31.12 -38.90
N ARG A 597 20.36 -30.36 -38.31
CA ARG A 597 20.19 -28.90 -38.10
C ARG A 597 20.91 -28.01 -39.12
N ARG A 598 21.77 -28.55 -39.98
CA ARG A 598 22.47 -27.78 -41.03
C ARG A 598 21.80 -27.75 -42.40
N SER A 599 20.74 -28.54 -42.63
CA SER A 599 20.05 -28.62 -43.94
C SER A 599 18.89 -27.62 -44.13
N LYS A 600 18.39 -26.93 -43.10
CA LYS A 600 17.21 -26.03 -43.22
C LYS A 600 17.51 -24.53 -43.43
N ARG A 601 18.79 -24.14 -43.64
CA ARG A 601 19.16 -22.72 -43.80
C ARG A 601 19.70 -22.34 -45.20
N ALA A 602 19.52 -23.21 -46.20
CA ALA A 602 19.95 -22.96 -47.58
C ALA A 602 18.83 -23.16 -48.64
N LYS A 603 17.57 -22.86 -48.27
CA LYS A 603 16.45 -22.70 -49.23
C LYS A 603 15.55 -21.54 -48.81
N LYS A 604 16.08 -20.33 -48.95
CA LYS A 604 15.32 -19.08 -49.14
C LYS A 604 16.30 -17.95 -49.50
N LEU A 605 16.79 -18.03 -50.74
CA LEU A 605 17.17 -16.91 -51.58
C LEU A 605 16.53 -17.17 -52.94
#